data_AF-A0A246K5F4-F1
#
_entry.id   AF-A0A246K5F4-F1
#
_cell.length_a   1.000
_cell.length_b   1.000
_cell.length_c   1.000
_cell.angle_alpha   90.00
_cell.angle_beta   90.00
_cell.angle_gamma   90.00
#
_symmetry.space_group_name_H-M   'P 1'
#
loop_
_entity.id
_entity.type
_entity.pdbx_description
1 polymer ?
#
loop_
_entity_poly.entity_id
_entity_poly.type
_entity_poly.pdbx_seq_one_letter_code
_entity_poly.pdbx_strand_id
1 'polypeptide(L)'
;MKKYMNDNDRALEAQTLSLARMVAHLADLELYTTLPILPQEFAQYLIAPESHIMIVPATLANGNDRRKIENAMRITRCDAIVVRILPQAGGARKILFEIGRDGLVPVWFPEYTSRGVEGDLFFQPAIDPNGPLFKLTKKGLMSSNDFAGIRWDGW
;
A
#
# COMPACT_ATOMS: atom_id res chain seq x y z
N MET A 1 -19.80 16.70 5.26
CA MET A 1 -19.67 15.85 4.04
C MET A 1 -19.43 16.75 2.83
N LYS A 2 -18.29 16.63 2.16
CA LYS A 2 -18.02 17.36 0.91
C LYS A 2 -18.90 16.72 -0.17
N LYS A 3 -19.84 17.49 -0.74
CA LYS A 3 -20.95 16.94 -1.54
C LYS A 3 -20.50 16.42 -2.93
N TYR A 4 -19.33 16.85 -3.43
CA TYR A 4 -18.74 16.41 -4.70
C TYR A 4 -17.21 16.50 -4.65
N MET A 5 -16.51 15.53 -5.27
CA MET A 5 -15.08 15.63 -5.56
C MET A 5 -14.82 16.76 -6.55
N ASN A 6 -13.84 17.62 -6.26
CA ASN A 6 -13.38 18.62 -7.22
C ASN A 6 -12.29 18.04 -8.14
N ASP A 7 -11.87 18.82 -9.14
CA ASP A 7 -10.87 18.35 -10.12
C ASP A 7 -9.51 18.05 -9.48
N ASN A 8 -9.14 18.76 -8.41
CA ASN A 8 -7.92 18.47 -7.65
C ASN A 8 -8.02 17.13 -6.91
N ASP A 9 -9.18 16.81 -6.33
CA ASP A 9 -9.45 15.55 -5.65
C ASP A 9 -9.35 14.38 -6.66
N ARG A 10 -9.90 14.54 -7.87
CA ARG A 10 -9.80 13.55 -8.97
C ARG A 10 -8.38 13.39 -9.49
N ALA A 11 -7.64 14.49 -9.67
CA ALA A 11 -6.25 14.44 -10.11
C ALA A 11 -5.36 13.73 -9.07
N LEU A 12 -5.60 13.99 -7.78
CA LEU A 12 -4.90 13.30 -6.70
C LEU A 12 -5.21 11.80 -6.67
N GLU A 13 -6.47 11.42 -6.87
CA GLU A 13 -6.88 10.01 -6.97
C GLU A 13 -6.19 9.31 -8.14
N ALA A 14 -6.21 9.89 -9.33
CA ALA A 14 -5.56 9.33 -10.52
C ALA A 14 -4.04 9.14 -10.30
N GLN A 15 -3.38 10.10 -9.68
CA GLN A 15 -1.95 9.99 -9.34
C GLN A 15 -1.69 8.91 -8.29
N THR A 16 -2.54 8.81 -7.28
CA THR A 16 -2.40 7.80 -6.22
C THR A 16 -2.60 6.39 -6.80
N LEU A 17 -3.57 6.22 -7.70
CA LEU A 17 -3.77 4.97 -8.45
C LEU A 17 -2.58 4.65 -9.37
N SER A 18 -2.02 5.65 -10.05
CA SER A 18 -0.82 5.48 -10.88
C SER A 18 0.37 5.00 -10.05
N LEU A 19 0.58 5.55 -8.85
CA LEU A 19 1.61 5.09 -7.93
C LEU A 19 1.35 3.66 -7.45
N ALA A 20 0.11 3.34 -7.09
CA ALA A 20 -0.26 1.98 -6.70
C ALA A 20 0.05 0.96 -7.81
N ARG A 21 -0.23 1.30 -9.07
CA ARG A 21 0.12 0.46 -10.24
C ARG A 21 1.64 0.31 -10.41
N MET A 22 2.39 1.40 -10.20
CA MET A 22 3.85 1.36 -10.25
C MET A 22 4.44 0.45 -9.18
N VAL A 23 3.91 0.49 -7.95
CA VAL A 23 4.30 -0.43 -6.87
C VAL A 23 4.08 -1.88 -7.28
N ALA A 24 2.91 -2.19 -7.83
CA ALA A 24 2.62 -3.54 -8.31
C ALA A 24 3.57 -3.98 -9.44
N HIS A 25 3.86 -3.09 -10.38
CA HIS A 25 4.79 -3.36 -11.47
C HIS A 25 6.22 -3.61 -10.99
N LEU A 26 6.74 -2.76 -10.10
CA LEU A 26 8.10 -2.91 -9.55
C LEU A 26 8.25 -4.20 -8.73
N ALA A 27 7.18 -4.64 -8.08
CA ALA A 27 7.16 -5.88 -7.32
C ALA A 27 6.82 -7.13 -8.15
N ASP A 28 6.61 -6.98 -9.46
CA ASP A 28 6.20 -8.07 -10.36
C ASP A 28 4.94 -8.80 -9.88
N LEU A 29 3.95 -8.01 -9.39
CA LEU A 29 2.68 -8.55 -8.91
C LEU A 29 1.72 -8.81 -10.07
N GLU A 30 1.18 -10.03 -10.11
CA GLU A 30 0.13 -10.42 -11.06
C GLU A 30 -1.23 -9.91 -10.58
N LEU A 31 -1.64 -8.75 -11.10
CA LEU A 31 -2.90 -8.12 -10.74
C LEU A 31 -4.08 -8.80 -11.43
N TYR A 32 -5.11 -9.14 -10.65
CA TYR A 32 -6.39 -9.58 -11.18
C TYR A 32 -7.18 -8.37 -11.70
N THR A 33 -7.52 -8.41 -12.99
CA THR A 33 -8.31 -7.36 -13.66
C THR A 33 -9.81 -7.48 -13.40
N THR A 34 -10.27 -8.64 -12.97
CA THR A 34 -11.67 -8.94 -12.65
C THR A 34 -11.71 -9.82 -11.42
N LEU A 35 -12.02 -9.23 -10.27
CA LEU A 35 -12.31 -9.97 -9.05
C LEU A 35 -13.83 -10.03 -8.90
N PRO A 36 -14.47 -11.18 -9.17
CA PRO A 36 -15.92 -11.34 -9.03
C PRO A 36 -16.39 -11.25 -7.57
N ILE A 37 -15.48 -11.11 -6.61
CA ILE A 37 -15.75 -11.23 -5.16
C ILE A 37 -15.85 -9.85 -4.49
N LEU A 38 -15.25 -8.80 -5.06
CA LEU A 38 -15.23 -7.50 -4.40
C LEU A 38 -16.41 -6.60 -4.80
N PRO A 39 -17.13 -6.05 -3.81
CA PRO A 39 -18.10 -4.99 -4.05
C PRO A 39 -17.52 -3.82 -4.85
N GLN A 40 -18.37 -3.15 -5.65
CA GLN A 40 -17.99 -2.04 -6.53
C GLN A 40 -17.26 -0.90 -5.80
N GLU A 41 -17.52 -0.72 -4.50
CA GLU A 41 -16.84 0.27 -3.65
C GLU A 41 -15.33 0.03 -3.45
N PHE A 42 -14.82 -1.14 -3.88
CA PHE A 42 -13.40 -1.50 -3.86
C PHE A 42 -12.78 -1.58 -5.27
N ALA A 43 -13.48 -1.14 -6.32
CA ALA A 43 -13.03 -1.27 -7.71
C ALA A 43 -11.64 -0.64 -8.00
N GLN A 44 -11.19 0.28 -7.15
CA GLN A 44 -9.87 0.91 -7.24
C GLN A 44 -8.74 0.11 -6.56
N TYR A 45 -9.04 -0.97 -5.85
CA TYR A 45 -8.04 -1.78 -5.15
C TYR A 45 -7.39 -2.72 -6.15
N LEU A 46 -6.05 -2.76 -6.14
CA LEU A 46 -5.28 -3.62 -7.03
C LEU A 46 -4.91 -4.88 -6.26
N ILE A 47 -5.38 -6.05 -6.69
CA ILE A 47 -5.21 -7.29 -5.91
C ILE A 47 -4.40 -8.30 -6.69
N ALA A 48 -3.38 -8.84 -6.03
CA ALA A 48 -2.56 -9.95 -6.46
C ALA A 48 -2.84 -11.13 -5.52
N PRO A 49 -3.85 -11.97 -5.84
CA PRO A 49 -4.29 -13.04 -4.95
C PRO A 49 -3.21 -14.11 -4.74
N GLU A 50 -2.41 -14.43 -5.77
CA GLU A 50 -1.30 -15.38 -5.69
C GLU A 50 -0.19 -14.91 -4.72
N SER A 51 -0.09 -13.60 -4.52
CA SER A 51 0.85 -12.98 -3.59
C SER A 51 0.20 -12.69 -2.23
N HIS A 52 -1.10 -12.93 -2.06
CA HIS A 52 -1.88 -12.48 -0.90
C HIS A 52 -1.72 -10.97 -0.61
N ILE A 53 -1.60 -10.13 -1.65
CA ILE A 53 -1.45 -8.68 -1.52
C ILE A 53 -2.63 -7.96 -2.17
N MET A 54 -3.11 -6.92 -1.52
CA MET A 54 -3.84 -5.84 -2.17
C MET A 54 -3.15 -4.48 -1.95
N ILE A 55 -3.03 -3.70 -3.01
CA ILE A 55 -2.54 -2.33 -2.98
C ILE A 55 -3.75 -1.40 -3.01
N VAL A 56 -3.83 -0.55 -1.99
CA VAL A 56 -4.96 0.34 -1.74
C VAL A 56 -4.55 1.79 -1.99
N PRO A 57 -4.98 2.41 -3.10
CA PRO A 57 -4.80 3.85 -3.27
C PRO A 57 -5.73 4.61 -2.33
N ALA A 58 -5.17 5.35 -1.38
CA ALA A 58 -5.96 6.07 -0.37
C ALA A 58 -5.71 7.58 -0.43
N THR A 59 -6.79 8.34 -0.55
CA THR A 59 -6.80 9.80 -0.51
C THR A 59 -7.72 10.27 0.61
N LEU A 60 -7.61 11.54 1.00
CA LEU A 60 -8.57 12.13 1.95
C LEU A 60 -10.00 12.16 1.38
N ALA A 61 -10.14 12.17 0.05
CA ALA A 61 -11.42 12.30 -0.64
C ALA A 61 -12.13 10.96 -0.87
N ASN A 62 -11.40 9.85 -1.06
CA ASN A 62 -12.00 8.56 -1.44
C ASN A 62 -12.47 7.71 -0.25
N GLY A 63 -12.33 8.21 0.99
CA GLY A 63 -12.92 7.60 2.18
C GLY A 63 -12.39 6.20 2.50
N ASN A 64 -11.20 5.84 2.00
CA ASN A 64 -10.51 4.60 2.37
C ASN A 64 -9.92 4.73 3.80
N ASP A 65 -10.82 4.69 4.78
CA ASP A 65 -10.45 4.54 6.18
C ASP A 65 -10.02 3.10 6.50
N ARG A 66 -9.33 2.93 7.64
CA ARG A 66 -8.79 1.62 8.03
C ARG A 66 -9.87 0.55 8.12
N ARG A 67 -11.07 0.89 8.60
CA ARG A 67 -12.17 -0.08 8.78
C ARG A 67 -12.68 -0.62 7.45
N LYS A 68 -12.82 0.25 6.44
CA LYS A 68 -13.19 -0.16 5.08
C LYS A 68 -12.13 -1.09 4.48
N ILE A 69 -10.86 -0.76 4.68
CA ILE A 69 -9.74 -1.58 4.17
C ILE A 69 -9.70 -2.94 4.86
N GLU A 70 -9.87 -2.99 6.19
CA GLU A 70 -9.95 -4.25 6.94
C GLU A 70 -11.07 -5.17 6.46
N ASN A 71 -12.22 -4.62 6.08
CA ASN A 71 -13.30 -5.42 5.51
C ASN A 71 -12.88 -6.05 4.17
N ALA A 72 -12.20 -5.29 3.30
CA ALA A 72 -11.65 -5.82 2.06
C ALA A 72 -10.57 -6.88 2.31
N MET A 73 -9.68 -6.67 3.30
CA MET A 73 -8.68 -7.67 3.73
C MET A 73 -9.35 -8.99 4.08
N ARG A 74 -10.39 -8.97 4.92
CA ARG A 74 -11.10 -10.19 5.35
C ARG A 74 -11.79 -10.92 4.20
N ILE A 75 -12.37 -10.18 3.24
CA ILE A 75 -13.03 -10.76 2.07
C ILE A 75 -12.01 -11.42 1.14
N THR A 76 -10.86 -10.76 0.93
CA THR A 76 -9.84 -11.17 -0.05
C THR A 76 -8.76 -12.07 0.53
N ARG A 77 -8.66 -12.14 1.86
CA ARG A 77 -7.56 -12.80 2.60
C ARG A 77 -6.19 -12.32 2.15
N CYS A 78 -6.08 -11.02 1.89
CA CYS A 78 -4.86 -10.36 1.44
C CYS A 78 -4.37 -9.35 2.48
N ASP A 79 -3.05 -9.28 2.64
CA ASP A 79 -2.36 -8.18 3.31
C ASP A 79 -2.56 -6.89 2.47
N ALA A 80 -2.60 -5.75 3.14
CA ALA A 80 -2.85 -4.45 2.54
C ALA A 80 -1.58 -3.60 2.48
N ILE A 81 -1.30 -3.01 1.32
CA ILE A 81 -0.33 -1.93 1.17
C ILE A 81 -1.09 -0.68 0.79
N VAL A 82 -1.26 0.22 1.75
CA VAL A 82 -1.99 1.47 1.55
C VAL A 82 -1.03 2.52 1.04
N VAL A 83 -1.31 3.10 -0.13
CA VAL A 83 -0.50 4.14 -0.75
C VAL A 83 -1.19 5.49 -0.54
N ARG A 84 -0.48 6.45 0.07
CA ARG A 84 -0.96 7.81 0.30
C ARG A 84 0.01 8.82 -0.26
N ILE A 85 -0.51 9.82 -0.96
CA ILE A 85 0.23 11.04 -1.30
C ILE A 85 -0.11 12.08 -0.24
N LEU A 86 0.89 12.51 0.53
CA LEU A 86 0.73 13.58 1.51
C LEU A 86 0.98 14.93 0.82
N PRO A 87 -0.01 15.85 0.81
CA PRO A 87 0.20 17.20 0.32
C PRO A 87 1.20 17.92 1.23
N GLN A 88 2.21 18.56 0.64
CA GLN A 88 3.14 19.43 1.35
C GLN A 88 2.99 20.86 0.83
N ALA A 89 3.05 21.83 1.76
CA ALA A 89 2.88 23.26 1.46
C ALA A 89 4.01 23.84 0.58
N GLY A 90 5.14 23.14 0.47
CA GLY A 90 6.23 23.43 -0.45
C GLY A 90 7.17 22.24 -0.56
N GLY A 91 7.68 21.95 -1.76
CA GLY A 91 8.59 20.83 -2.03
C GLY A 91 7.92 19.65 -2.77
N ALA A 92 8.70 18.58 -2.94
CA ALA A 92 8.22 17.34 -3.56
C ALA A 92 7.14 16.68 -2.68
N ARG A 93 6.09 16.15 -3.33
CA ARG A 93 5.04 15.40 -2.62
C ARG A 93 5.65 14.20 -1.91
N LYS A 94 5.30 13.99 -0.65
CA LYS A 94 5.76 12.82 0.11
C LYS A 94 4.80 11.66 -0.15
N ILE A 95 5.35 10.52 -0.51
CA ILE A 95 4.60 9.26 -0.61
C ILE A 95 4.78 8.54 0.72
N LEU A 96 3.68 8.10 1.30
CA LEU A 96 3.64 7.32 2.53
C LEU A 96 2.93 6.01 2.29
N PHE A 97 3.43 4.95 2.91
CA PHE A 97 2.82 3.63 2.91
C PHE A 97 2.35 3.27 4.32
N GLU A 98 1.20 2.63 4.42
CA GLU A 98 0.79 1.89 5.64
C GLU A 98 0.66 0.42 5.24
N ILE A 99 1.17 -0.48 6.07
CA ILE A 99 1.11 -1.93 5.82
C ILE A 99 0.10 -2.52 6.80
N GLY A 100 -0.93 -3.17 6.29
CA GLY A 100 -1.90 -3.96 7.06
C GLY A 100 -1.65 -5.44 6.81
N ARG A 101 -1.61 -6.26 7.87
CA ARG A 101 -1.53 -7.71 7.75
C ARG A 101 -2.83 -8.37 8.14
N ASP A 102 -3.33 -9.25 7.27
CA ASP A 102 -4.52 -10.04 7.51
C ASP A 102 -4.23 -11.15 8.52
N GLY A 103 -5.24 -11.46 9.32
CA GLY A 103 -5.16 -12.39 10.44
C GLY A 103 -6.50 -12.44 11.18
N LEU A 104 -6.54 -13.12 12.34
CA LEU A 104 -7.75 -13.12 13.18
C LEU A 104 -8.21 -11.69 13.53
N VAL A 105 -7.24 -10.81 13.78
CA VAL A 105 -7.42 -9.37 13.92
C VAL A 105 -6.37 -8.69 13.03
N PRO A 106 -6.77 -7.82 12.08
CA PRO A 106 -5.81 -7.10 11.25
C PRO A 106 -4.82 -6.28 12.09
N VAL A 107 -3.54 -6.36 11.72
CA VAL A 107 -2.46 -5.61 12.39
C VAL A 107 -1.93 -4.54 11.44
N TRP A 108 -1.83 -3.30 11.93
CA TRP A 108 -1.41 -2.14 11.14
C TRP A 108 -0.03 -1.64 11.54
N PHE A 109 0.81 -1.41 10.53
CA PHE A 109 2.13 -0.80 10.64
C PHE A 109 2.10 0.52 9.86
N PRO A 110 1.97 1.66 10.55
CA PRO A 110 1.87 2.95 9.88
C PRO A 110 3.25 3.48 9.46
N GLU A 111 3.25 4.39 8.50
CA GLU A 111 4.37 5.29 8.18
C GLU A 111 5.65 4.64 7.65
N TYR A 112 5.57 4.17 6.41
CA TYR A 112 6.71 3.72 5.62
C TYR A 112 6.98 4.66 4.44
N THR A 113 8.23 4.73 4.01
CA THR A 113 8.64 5.25 2.70
C THR A 113 9.14 4.09 1.85
N SER A 114 9.16 4.24 0.53
CA SER A 114 9.70 3.23 -0.38
C SER A 114 11.12 3.57 -0.82
N ARG A 115 11.97 2.55 -1.01
CA ARG A 115 13.29 2.64 -1.61
C ARG A 115 13.48 1.53 -2.64
N GLY A 116 13.89 1.89 -3.85
CA GLY A 116 14.33 0.92 -4.85
C GLY A 116 15.81 0.60 -4.67
N VAL A 117 16.16 -0.69 -4.64
CA VAL A 117 17.54 -1.17 -4.55
C VAL A 117 17.70 -2.36 -5.48
N GLU A 118 18.62 -2.28 -6.44
CA GLU A 118 18.91 -3.39 -7.38
C GLU A 118 17.67 -3.96 -8.11
N GLY A 119 16.66 -3.12 -8.35
CA GLY A 119 15.41 -3.51 -8.99
C GLY A 119 14.33 -4.03 -8.02
N ASP A 120 14.68 -4.24 -6.76
CA ASP A 120 13.74 -4.63 -5.71
C ASP A 120 13.12 -3.40 -5.03
N LEU A 121 11.86 -3.53 -4.59
CA LEU A 121 11.14 -2.50 -3.84
C LEU A 121 11.13 -2.82 -2.34
N PHE A 122 11.70 -1.91 -1.55
CA PHE A 122 11.71 -1.98 -0.10
C PHE A 122 10.85 -0.90 0.53
N PHE A 123 10.22 -1.20 1.67
CA PHE A 123 9.58 -0.23 2.55
C PHE A 123 10.40 -0.06 3.82
N GLN A 124 10.72 1.20 4.14
CA GLN A 124 11.52 1.61 5.28
C GLN A 124 10.69 2.45 6.25
N PRO A 125 10.81 2.26 7.57
CA PRO A 125 10.07 3.07 8.52
C PRO A 125 10.46 4.55 8.35
N ALA A 126 9.46 5.42 8.28
CA ALA A 126 9.69 6.83 8.00
C ALA A 126 10.32 7.59 9.18
N ILE A 127 10.07 7.13 10.42
CA ILE A 127 10.57 7.75 11.66
C ILE A 127 11.95 7.18 12.04
N ASP A 128 12.14 5.88 11.87
CA ASP A 128 13.41 5.20 12.18
C ASP A 128 13.94 4.48 10.92
N PRO A 129 14.81 5.14 10.14
CA PRO A 129 15.43 4.55 8.97
C PRO A 129 16.26 3.29 9.27
N ASN A 130 16.67 3.08 10.53
CA ASN A 130 17.41 1.87 10.92
C ASN A 130 16.50 0.75 11.41
N GLY A 131 15.18 0.99 11.42
CA GLY A 131 14.18 -0.01 11.75
C GLY A 131 14.04 -1.09 10.67
N PRO A 132 13.16 -2.07 10.89
CA PRO A 132 13.02 -3.22 10.01
C PRO A 132 12.51 -2.82 8.62
N LEU A 133 13.15 -3.39 7.59
CA LEU A 133 12.80 -3.18 6.20
C LEU A 133 11.88 -4.28 5.68
N PHE A 134 10.95 -3.91 4.80
CA PHE A 134 10.06 -4.84 4.13
C PHE A 134 10.37 -4.89 2.66
N LYS A 135 10.79 -6.05 2.16
CA LYS A 135 10.86 -6.29 0.72
C LYS A 135 9.49 -6.72 0.21
N LEU A 136 8.94 -5.99 -0.77
CA LEU A 136 7.78 -6.46 -1.50
C LEU A 136 8.25 -7.35 -2.65
N THR A 137 7.69 -8.56 -2.71
CA THR A 137 8.01 -9.53 -3.77
C THR A 137 6.75 -10.00 -4.46
N LYS A 138 6.92 -10.68 -5.59
CA LYS A 138 5.83 -11.41 -6.26
C LYS A 138 5.17 -12.50 -5.42
N LYS A 139 5.80 -12.94 -4.33
CA LYS A 139 5.22 -13.89 -3.36
C LYS A 139 4.51 -13.20 -2.19
N GLY A 140 4.40 -11.88 -2.23
CA GLY A 140 3.83 -11.06 -1.17
C GLY A 140 4.85 -10.52 -0.18
N LEU A 141 4.40 -10.37 1.07
CA LEU A 141 5.24 -9.96 2.19
C LEU A 141 6.04 -11.17 2.70
N MET A 142 7.37 -11.07 2.74
CA MET A 142 8.24 -12.25 2.91
C MET A 142 8.11 -12.98 4.26
N SER A 143 7.80 -12.32 5.39
CA SER A 143 7.45 -12.97 6.68
C SER A 143 7.31 -11.92 7.79
N SER A 144 6.53 -12.21 8.85
CA SER A 144 6.55 -11.39 10.08
C SER A 144 7.86 -11.46 10.86
N ASN A 145 8.58 -12.56 10.73
CA ASN A 145 9.81 -12.72 11.50
C ASN A 145 10.91 -11.77 10.99
N ASP A 146 10.73 -11.19 9.80
CA ASP A 146 11.61 -10.17 9.23
C ASP A 146 11.38 -8.77 9.84
N PHE A 147 10.25 -8.54 10.57
CA PHE A 147 10.05 -7.33 11.39
C PHE A 147 11.09 -7.24 12.53
N ALA A 148 11.83 -8.31 12.84
CA ALA A 148 12.74 -8.39 13.99
C ALA A 148 14.22 -8.08 13.68
N GLY A 149 14.60 -7.72 12.44
CA GLY A 149 15.94 -7.15 12.21
C GLY A 149 16.67 -7.59 10.96
N ILE A 150 16.14 -7.26 9.78
CA ILE A 150 17.04 -7.01 8.65
C ILE A 150 17.61 -5.60 8.86
N ARG A 151 18.76 -5.51 9.53
CA ARG A 151 19.57 -4.29 9.52
C ARG A 151 20.33 -4.24 8.21
N TRP A 152 20.37 -3.07 7.57
CA TRP A 152 21.38 -2.80 6.56
C TRP A 152 22.72 -2.67 7.26
N ASP A 153 23.38 -3.81 7.48
CA ASP A 153 24.76 -3.82 7.92
C ASP A 153 25.64 -3.49 6.71
N GLY A 154 25.91 -2.20 6.51
CA GLY A 154 27.05 -1.70 5.74
C GLY A 154 26.88 -1.58 4.23
N TRP A 155 26.65 -0.35 3.77
CA TRP A 155 27.38 0.28 2.65
C TRP A 155 27.61 1.75 2.98
#